data_AF-A0A1H6GAN4-F1
#
_entry.id   AF-A0A1H6GAN4-F1
#
_cell.length_a   1.000
_cell.length_b   1.000
_cell.length_c   1.000
_cell.angle_alpha   90.00
_cell.angle_beta   90.00
_cell.angle_gamma   90.00
#
_symmetry.space_group_name_H-M   'P 1'
#
loop_
_entity.id
_entity.type
_entity.pdbx_description
1 polymer ?
#
loop_
_entity_poly.entity_id
_entity_poly.type
_entity_poly.pdbx_seq_one_letter_code
_entity_poly.pdbx_strand_id
1 'polypeptide(L)'
;MYSESDLQAAVDAKVLTPEAALAFRSHIASVRAAPGADEESFRLITGFNDIFVSIAAVILLVAVGWIGASIHPALGGAFVAGSAWLLAEYFTRQRRMALPSIVLVLAFSGGVCATMIGFLVKHGEDIFGHNPGETTLAVVAGAIAAVTAGATWLHWKRFMVPITVAAGTAALAATAVALVLAITGAPGPDGTLPMTLVLIAGLGVFTLAMWWDRSDRVRQTRRSDVAFWLHLLAAPMIAHPIFHLLGVTRGDDIGSAAAVMVIGVYILFGLIALAIDRRALLVSALAYVLFAMTQLFNTFGAVELNVALTAFVIGSALLLLSAFWQNARAVVVGFLPDNLANQLPATTRTVSLQPAS
;
A
#
# COMPACT_ATOMS: atom_id res chain seq x y z
N MET A 1 12.32 14.35 -21.74
CA MET A 1 11.04 14.69 -21.08
C MET A 1 11.33 15.07 -19.64
N TYR A 2 10.65 16.09 -19.10
CA TYR A 2 10.82 16.54 -17.71
C TYR A 2 9.79 15.85 -16.81
N SER A 3 10.20 15.38 -15.62
CA SER A 3 9.29 14.80 -14.62
C SER A 3 8.53 15.89 -13.85
N GLU A 4 7.46 15.54 -13.14
CA GLU A 4 6.77 16.47 -12.19
C GLU A 4 7.73 17.08 -11.19
N SER A 5 8.71 16.28 -10.80
CA SER A 5 9.73 16.66 -9.84
C SER A 5 10.74 17.66 -10.45
N ASP A 6 10.96 17.61 -11.76
CA ASP A 6 11.80 18.58 -12.50
C ASP A 6 11.05 19.89 -12.74
N LEU A 7 9.74 19.81 -13.05
CA LEU A 7 8.87 20.98 -13.14
C LEU A 7 8.81 21.74 -11.82
N GLN A 8 8.63 21.02 -10.70
CA GLN A 8 8.65 21.64 -9.38
C GLN A 8 10.03 22.22 -9.05
N ALA A 9 11.12 21.50 -9.34
CA ALA A 9 12.47 22.02 -9.14
C ALA A 9 12.77 23.27 -9.98
N ALA A 10 12.22 23.36 -11.19
CA ALA A 10 12.37 24.54 -12.06
C ALA A 10 11.57 25.75 -11.55
N VAL A 11 10.40 25.52 -10.93
CA VAL A 11 9.66 26.57 -10.22
C VAL A 11 10.41 27.01 -8.96
N ASP A 12 10.90 26.07 -8.17
CA ASP A 12 11.67 26.35 -6.94
C ASP A 12 12.97 27.13 -7.27
N ALA A 13 13.60 26.80 -8.41
CA ALA A 13 14.76 27.49 -8.96
C ALA A 13 14.45 28.81 -9.68
N LYS A 14 13.17 29.22 -9.75
CA LYS A 14 12.67 30.42 -10.44
C LYS A 14 13.00 30.49 -11.94
N VAL A 15 13.24 29.34 -12.56
CA VAL A 15 13.43 29.20 -14.02
C VAL A 15 12.08 29.17 -14.74
N LEU A 16 11.04 28.66 -14.07
CA LEU A 16 9.65 28.65 -14.54
C LEU A 16 8.76 29.37 -13.53
N THR A 17 7.73 30.08 -14.00
CA THR A 17 6.69 30.60 -13.11
C THR A 17 5.74 29.47 -12.70
N PRO A 18 5.13 29.54 -11.50
CA PRO A 18 4.12 28.58 -11.08
C PRO A 18 2.97 28.43 -12.08
N GLU A 19 2.56 29.54 -12.70
CA GLU A 19 1.47 29.59 -13.68
C GLU A 19 1.87 28.87 -14.98
N ALA A 20 3.11 29.04 -15.45
CA ALA A 20 3.62 28.37 -16.65
C ALA A 20 3.75 26.86 -16.42
N ALA A 21 4.21 26.44 -15.24
CA ALA A 21 4.25 25.03 -14.87
C ALA A 21 2.84 24.42 -14.83
N LEU A 22 1.85 25.16 -14.31
CA LEU A 22 0.46 24.72 -14.24
C LEU A 22 -0.20 24.64 -15.62
N ALA A 23 0.09 25.60 -16.52
CA ALA A 23 -0.33 25.57 -17.91
C ALA A 23 0.31 24.41 -18.70
N PHE A 24 1.59 24.12 -18.46
CA PHE A 24 2.25 22.96 -19.04
C PHE A 24 1.60 21.65 -18.58
N ARG A 25 1.31 21.54 -17.27
CA ARG A 25 0.58 20.38 -16.70
C ARG A 25 -0.79 20.20 -17.35
N SER A 26 -1.57 21.28 -17.48
CA SER A 26 -2.91 21.20 -18.08
C SER A 26 -2.86 20.81 -19.56
N HIS A 27 -1.90 21.34 -20.32
CA HIS A 27 -1.71 20.96 -21.72
C HIS A 27 -1.34 19.48 -21.85
N ILE A 28 -0.35 18.99 -21.11
CA ILE A 28 0.06 17.57 -21.16
C ILE A 28 -1.08 16.64 -20.70
N ALA A 29 -1.84 17.02 -19.67
CA ALA A 29 -3.02 16.26 -19.25
C ALA A 29 -4.10 16.19 -20.35
N SER A 30 -4.29 17.27 -21.12
CA SER A 30 -5.22 17.29 -22.25
C SER A 30 -4.75 16.40 -23.42
N VAL A 31 -3.44 16.37 -23.67
CA VAL A 31 -2.83 15.52 -24.70
C VAL A 31 -2.90 14.04 -24.31
N ARG A 32 -2.66 13.71 -23.03
CA ARG A 32 -2.74 12.34 -22.50
C ARG A 32 -4.16 11.81 -22.32
N ALA A 33 -5.15 12.70 -22.24
CA ALA A 33 -6.55 12.31 -22.29
C ALA A 33 -6.99 11.85 -23.70
N ALA A 34 -6.16 12.05 -24.74
CA ALA A 34 -6.36 11.44 -26.05
C ALA A 34 -5.94 9.96 -25.99
N PRO A 35 -6.81 9.02 -26.43
CA PRO A 35 -6.54 7.60 -26.30
C PRO A 35 -5.48 7.14 -27.30
N GLY A 36 -4.30 6.76 -26.81
CA GLY A 36 -3.32 5.97 -27.55
C GLY A 36 -1.90 6.51 -27.51
N ALA A 37 -0.98 5.64 -27.09
CA ALA A 37 0.47 5.71 -27.35
C ALA A 37 1.27 6.82 -26.64
N ASP A 38 1.77 6.53 -25.43
CA ASP A 38 3.21 6.68 -25.11
C ASP A 38 3.55 6.50 -23.62
N GLU A 39 2.58 6.37 -22.71
CA GLU A 39 2.90 6.26 -21.27
C GLU A 39 3.57 4.93 -20.85
N GLU A 40 3.28 3.82 -21.53
CA GLU A 40 3.82 2.50 -21.14
C GLU A 40 5.28 2.31 -21.58
N SER A 41 5.64 2.67 -22.81
CA SER A 41 6.99 2.51 -23.38
C SER A 41 8.09 3.12 -22.49
N PHE A 42 7.87 4.35 -22.01
CA PHE A 42 8.87 5.06 -21.21
C PHE A 42 8.88 4.67 -19.73
N ARG A 43 7.73 4.26 -19.17
CA ARG A 43 7.67 3.62 -17.84
C ARG A 43 8.36 2.27 -17.83
N LEU A 44 8.32 1.52 -18.93
CA LEU A 44 8.97 0.21 -19.05
C LEU A 44 10.51 0.32 -19.01
N ILE A 45 11.08 1.29 -19.73
CA ILE A 45 12.54 1.51 -19.78
C ILE A 45 13.08 2.03 -18.44
N THR A 46 12.39 3.00 -17.81
CA THR A 46 12.77 3.47 -16.47
C THR A 46 12.52 2.41 -15.39
N GLY A 47 11.44 1.63 -15.52
CA GLY A 47 11.11 0.52 -14.64
C GLY A 47 12.17 -0.58 -14.62
N PHE A 48 12.78 -0.91 -15.76
CA PHE A 48 13.85 -1.93 -15.79
C PHE A 48 15.09 -1.49 -14.99
N ASN A 49 15.49 -0.23 -15.10
CA ASN A 49 16.60 0.31 -14.31
C ASN A 49 16.26 0.31 -12.80
N ASP A 50 15.04 0.68 -12.42
CA ASP A 50 14.57 0.63 -11.03
C ASP A 50 14.62 -0.79 -10.45
N ILE A 51 14.25 -1.81 -11.25
CA ILE A 51 14.35 -3.23 -10.89
C ILE A 51 15.82 -3.62 -10.70
N PHE A 52 16.69 -3.31 -11.66
CA PHE A 52 18.11 -3.65 -11.59
C PHE A 52 18.78 -3.05 -10.34
N VAL A 53 18.57 -1.76 -10.09
CA VAL A 53 19.10 -1.07 -8.90
C VAL A 53 18.57 -1.68 -7.62
N SER A 54 17.29 -2.05 -7.57
CA SER A 54 16.69 -2.67 -6.38
C SER A 54 17.28 -4.04 -6.08
N ILE A 55 17.48 -4.88 -7.10
CA ILE A 55 18.14 -6.18 -6.96
C ILE A 55 19.58 -5.99 -6.45
N ALA A 56 20.34 -5.08 -7.07
CA ALA A 56 21.70 -4.77 -6.65
C ALA A 56 21.76 -4.27 -5.20
N ALA A 57 20.82 -3.41 -4.79
CA ALA A 57 20.71 -2.93 -3.42
C ALA A 57 20.41 -4.06 -2.44
N VAL A 58 19.47 -4.97 -2.76
CA VAL A 58 19.18 -6.14 -1.91
C VAL A 58 20.42 -7.02 -1.74
N ILE A 59 21.10 -7.37 -2.83
CA ILE A 59 22.31 -8.22 -2.79
C ILE A 59 23.38 -7.58 -1.91
N LEU A 60 23.64 -6.28 -2.11
CA LEU A 60 24.62 -5.53 -1.31
C LEU A 60 24.24 -5.50 0.17
N LEU A 61 22.98 -5.20 0.49
CA LEU A 61 22.49 -5.11 1.87
C LEU A 61 22.55 -6.47 2.58
N VAL A 62 22.21 -7.55 1.88
CA VAL A 62 22.36 -8.92 2.41
C VAL A 62 23.83 -9.24 2.70
N ALA A 63 24.73 -8.93 1.76
CA ALA A 63 26.17 -9.16 1.95
C ALA A 63 26.72 -8.37 3.14
N VAL A 64 26.38 -7.08 3.24
CA VAL A 64 26.80 -6.20 4.33
C VAL A 64 26.22 -6.64 5.67
N GLY A 65 24.96 -7.09 5.70
CA GLY A 65 24.33 -7.67 6.87
C GLY A 65 25.02 -8.94 7.35
N TRP A 66 25.41 -9.82 6.42
CA TRP A 66 26.16 -11.03 6.75
C TRP A 66 27.56 -10.69 7.31
N ILE A 67 28.28 -9.77 6.66
CA ILE A 67 29.59 -9.30 7.14
C ILE A 67 29.46 -8.74 8.56
N GLY A 68 28.48 -7.87 8.82
CA GLY A 68 28.25 -7.33 10.16
C GLY A 68 27.95 -8.42 11.18
N ALA A 69 27.03 -9.34 10.85
CA ALA A 69 26.64 -10.43 11.73
C ALA A 69 27.80 -11.39 12.06
N SER A 70 28.75 -11.57 11.13
CA SER A 70 29.95 -12.39 11.35
C SER A 70 30.88 -11.85 12.44
N ILE A 71 30.84 -10.53 12.69
CA ILE A 71 31.60 -9.87 13.76
C ILE A 71 30.77 -9.87 15.05
N HIS A 72 29.51 -9.42 14.94
CA HIS A 72 28.55 -9.39 16.05
C HIS A 72 27.13 -9.35 15.49
N PRO A 73 26.14 -10.11 16.02
CA PRO A 73 24.79 -10.15 15.45
C PRO A 73 24.13 -8.77 15.31
N ALA A 74 24.27 -7.90 16.34
CA ALA A 74 23.82 -6.50 16.27
C ALA A 74 24.42 -5.69 15.10
N LEU A 75 25.69 -5.93 14.74
CA LEU A 75 26.34 -5.18 13.65
C LEU A 75 25.75 -5.53 12.28
N GLY A 76 25.16 -6.71 12.12
CA GLY A 76 24.45 -7.07 10.89
C GLY A 76 23.30 -6.11 10.60
N GLY A 77 22.44 -5.87 11.60
CA GLY A 77 21.38 -4.87 11.48
C GLY A 77 21.91 -3.45 11.31
N ALA A 78 22.96 -3.09 12.07
CA ALA A 78 23.48 -1.72 12.08
C ALA A 78 24.08 -1.33 10.74
N PHE A 79 24.84 -2.25 10.13
CA PHE A 79 25.43 -2.03 8.82
C PHE A 79 24.36 -1.96 7.73
N VAL A 80 23.33 -2.82 7.78
CA VAL A 80 22.18 -2.74 6.85
C VAL A 80 21.49 -1.37 6.97
N ALA A 81 21.20 -0.91 8.19
CA ALA A 81 20.56 0.38 8.42
C ALA A 81 21.43 1.54 7.90
N GLY A 82 22.73 1.54 8.23
CA GLY A 82 23.68 2.55 7.77
C GLY A 82 23.79 2.60 6.24
N SER A 83 24.01 1.44 5.60
CA SER A 83 24.08 1.34 4.15
C SER A 83 22.77 1.74 3.48
N ALA A 84 21.62 1.33 4.01
CA ALA A 84 20.32 1.69 3.45
C ALA A 84 20.09 3.21 3.49
N TRP A 85 20.46 3.89 4.58
CA TRP A 85 20.39 5.35 4.67
C TRP A 85 21.28 6.04 3.63
N LEU A 86 22.54 5.61 3.51
CA LEU A 86 23.49 6.19 2.55
C LEU A 86 23.03 5.98 1.11
N LEU A 87 22.51 4.80 0.78
CA LEU A 87 21.95 4.52 -0.54
C LEU A 87 20.69 5.34 -0.79
N ALA A 88 19.83 5.56 0.21
CA ALA A 88 18.62 6.39 0.07
C ALA A 88 18.98 7.86 -0.20
N GLU A 89 20.08 8.35 0.36
CA GLU A 89 20.61 9.69 0.07
C GLU A 89 20.92 9.91 -1.42
N TYR A 90 21.31 8.85 -2.13
CA TYR A 90 21.54 8.89 -3.57
C TYR A 90 20.29 8.49 -4.37
N PHE A 91 19.79 7.27 -4.17
CA PHE A 91 18.73 6.70 -5.01
C PHE A 91 17.35 7.29 -4.75
N THR A 92 17.04 7.64 -3.49
CA THR A 92 15.77 8.25 -3.12
C THR A 92 15.79 9.76 -3.27
N ARG A 93 16.78 10.45 -2.67
CA ARG A 93 16.78 11.92 -2.65
C ARG A 93 17.20 12.54 -3.97
N GLN A 94 18.30 12.06 -4.56
CA GLN A 94 18.89 12.66 -5.76
C GLN A 94 18.29 12.07 -7.04
N ARG A 95 18.26 10.73 -7.15
CA ARG A 95 17.75 10.02 -8.33
C ARG A 95 16.23 9.88 -8.37
N ARG A 96 15.53 10.07 -7.24
CA ARG A 96 14.05 10.01 -7.11
C ARG A 96 13.43 8.71 -7.66
N MET A 97 14.14 7.58 -7.50
CA MET A 97 13.67 6.26 -7.96
C MET A 97 12.65 5.68 -6.98
N ALA A 98 11.56 5.08 -7.47
CA ALA A 98 10.46 4.65 -6.59
C ALA A 98 10.70 3.27 -5.99
N LEU A 99 11.02 2.26 -6.81
CA LEU A 99 11.19 0.87 -6.37
C LEU A 99 12.37 0.72 -5.39
N PRO A 100 13.58 1.26 -5.67
CA PRO A 100 14.70 1.17 -4.73
C PRO A 100 14.38 1.85 -3.40
N SER A 101 13.64 2.97 -3.42
CA SER A 101 13.29 3.69 -2.20
C SER A 101 12.41 2.87 -1.25
N ILE A 102 11.53 2.02 -1.79
CA ILE A 102 10.71 1.10 -0.98
C ILE A 102 11.61 0.04 -0.34
N VAL A 103 12.52 -0.56 -1.11
CA VAL A 103 13.48 -1.54 -0.60
C VAL A 103 14.35 -0.94 0.50
N LEU A 104 14.89 0.25 0.27
CA LEU A 104 15.81 0.91 1.18
C LEU A 104 15.13 1.32 2.50
N VAL A 105 13.87 1.78 2.47
CA VAL A 105 13.18 2.10 3.73
C VAL A 105 12.85 0.85 4.54
N LEU A 106 12.45 -0.24 3.88
CA LEU A 106 12.22 -1.52 4.55
C LEU A 106 13.51 -2.07 5.15
N ALA A 107 14.60 -2.03 4.39
CA ALA A 107 15.92 -2.43 4.88
C ALA A 107 16.40 -1.55 6.04
N PHE A 108 16.19 -0.24 5.97
CA PHE A 108 16.53 0.68 7.05
C PHE A 108 15.76 0.35 8.33
N SER A 109 14.43 0.31 8.27
CA SER A 109 13.56 0.00 9.42
C SER A 109 13.85 -1.40 9.99
N GLY A 110 14.01 -2.38 9.11
CA GLY A 110 14.39 -3.76 9.48
C GLY A 110 15.77 -3.84 10.11
N GLY A 111 16.76 -3.13 9.56
CA GLY A 111 18.13 -3.06 10.09
C GLY A 111 18.19 -2.44 11.48
N VAL A 112 17.45 -1.35 11.72
CA VAL A 112 17.35 -0.73 13.06
C VAL A 112 16.77 -1.72 14.07
N CYS A 113 15.66 -2.40 13.72
CA CYS A 113 15.07 -3.43 14.55
C CYS A 113 16.05 -4.60 14.82
N ALA A 114 16.65 -5.13 13.75
CA ALA A 114 17.59 -6.24 13.81
C ALA A 114 18.87 -5.92 14.59
N THR A 115 19.28 -4.66 14.64
CA THR A 115 20.41 -4.22 15.48
C THR A 115 20.13 -4.48 16.95
N MET A 116 18.96 -4.05 17.42
CA MET A 116 18.56 -4.22 18.82
C MET A 116 18.27 -5.68 19.14
N ILE A 117 17.60 -6.40 18.25
CA ILE A 117 17.37 -7.85 18.42
C ILE A 117 18.70 -8.60 18.46
N GLY A 118 19.62 -8.34 17.54
CA GLY A 118 20.93 -8.98 17.51
C GLY A 118 21.79 -8.65 18.74
N PHE A 119 21.59 -7.50 19.37
CA PHE A 119 22.20 -7.19 20.66
C PHE A 119 21.63 -8.08 21.76
N LEU A 120 20.30 -8.20 21.84
CA LEU A 120 19.62 -9.02 22.83
C LEU A 120 19.85 -10.52 22.64
N VAL A 121 20.03 -11.01 21.40
CA VAL A 121 20.39 -12.41 21.16
C VAL A 121 21.72 -12.77 21.82
N LYS A 122 22.67 -11.83 21.89
CA LYS A 122 23.99 -12.09 22.47
C LYS A 122 24.08 -11.79 23.97
N HIS A 123 23.40 -10.74 24.43
CA HIS A 123 23.54 -10.21 25.80
C HIS A 123 22.25 -10.28 26.62
N GLY A 124 21.13 -10.67 26.00
CA GLY A 124 19.82 -10.62 26.63
C GLY A 124 19.68 -11.57 27.80
N GLU A 125 20.29 -12.75 27.74
CA GLU A 125 20.31 -13.71 28.86
C GLU A 125 21.07 -13.13 30.06
N ASP A 126 22.22 -12.49 29.84
CA ASP A 126 23.00 -11.86 30.91
C ASP A 126 22.26 -10.66 31.54
N ILE A 127 21.47 -9.94 30.76
CA ILE A 127 20.73 -8.75 31.21
C ILE A 127 19.41 -9.13 31.90
N PHE A 128 18.66 -10.08 31.36
CA PHE A 128 17.28 -10.37 31.76
C PHE A 128 17.06 -11.78 32.33
N GLY A 129 18.10 -12.61 32.35
CA GLY A 129 18.04 -14.02 32.73
C GLY A 129 17.55 -14.93 31.61
N HIS A 130 17.63 -16.25 31.85
CA HIS A 130 17.29 -17.29 30.88
C HIS A 130 15.79 -17.32 30.50
N ASN A 131 14.92 -16.95 31.44
CA ASN A 131 13.46 -16.94 31.28
C ASN A 131 12.89 -15.60 31.77
N PRO A 132 13.02 -14.52 30.98
CA PRO A 132 12.42 -13.24 31.33
C PRO A 132 10.90 -13.36 31.40
N GLY A 133 10.28 -12.70 32.39
CA GLY A 133 8.83 -12.67 32.50
C GLY A 133 8.17 -12.01 31.28
N GLU A 134 6.90 -12.34 31.02
CA GLU A 134 6.13 -11.82 29.88
C GLU A 134 6.09 -10.28 29.83
N THR A 135 5.95 -9.64 30.99
CA THR A 135 5.97 -8.17 31.10
C THR A 135 7.31 -7.59 30.64
N THR A 136 8.43 -8.21 31.00
CA THR A 136 9.76 -7.77 30.56
C THR A 136 9.89 -7.90 29.04
N LEU A 137 9.47 -9.03 28.47
CA LEU A 137 9.48 -9.23 27.01
C LEU A 137 8.61 -8.20 26.28
N ALA A 138 7.41 -7.92 26.81
CA ALA A 138 6.51 -6.91 26.25
C ALA A 138 7.12 -5.50 26.29
N VAL A 139 7.74 -5.12 27.41
CA VAL A 139 8.41 -3.82 27.55
C VAL A 139 9.60 -3.71 26.60
N VAL A 140 10.42 -4.74 26.49
CA VAL A 140 11.58 -4.76 25.57
C VAL A 140 11.13 -4.68 24.11
N ALA A 141 10.13 -5.48 23.72
CA ALA A 141 9.56 -5.43 22.38
C ALA A 141 8.95 -4.05 22.07
N GLY A 142 8.23 -3.46 23.03
CA GLY A 142 7.68 -2.11 22.94
C GLY A 142 8.76 -1.04 22.77
N ALA A 143 9.87 -1.15 23.50
CA ALA A 143 11.02 -0.25 23.39
C ALA A 143 11.68 -0.36 22.01
N ILE A 144 11.90 -1.57 21.49
CA ILE A 144 12.41 -1.81 20.14
C ILE A 144 11.49 -1.17 19.10
N ALA A 145 10.18 -1.43 19.21
CA ALA A 145 9.20 -0.87 18.29
C ALA A 145 9.20 0.67 18.32
N ALA A 146 9.29 1.28 19.50
CA ALA A 146 9.36 2.73 19.66
C ALA A 146 10.62 3.34 19.03
N VAL A 147 11.79 2.73 19.25
CA VAL A 147 13.06 3.19 18.63
C VAL A 147 13.00 3.03 17.11
N THR A 148 12.53 1.89 16.61
CA THR A 148 12.39 1.66 15.15
C THR A 148 11.39 2.63 14.52
N ALA A 149 10.27 2.92 15.19
CA ALA A 149 9.30 3.91 14.73
C ALA A 149 9.92 5.31 14.67
N GLY A 150 10.65 5.73 15.71
CA GLY A 150 11.36 7.00 15.76
C GLY A 150 12.40 7.13 14.63
N ALA A 151 13.21 6.09 14.41
CA ALA A 151 14.18 6.06 13.32
C ALA A 151 13.50 6.13 11.94
N THR A 152 12.41 5.37 11.74
CA THR A 152 11.66 5.35 10.49
C THR A 152 10.99 6.71 10.23
N TRP A 153 10.52 7.40 11.27
CA TRP A 153 10.00 8.76 11.16
C TRP A 153 11.10 9.76 10.74
N LEU A 154 12.32 9.65 11.27
CA LEU A 154 13.46 10.46 10.82
C LEU A 154 13.80 10.19 9.35
N HIS A 155 13.78 8.91 8.94
CA HIS A 155 13.94 8.53 7.54
C HIS A 155 12.84 9.14 6.67
N TRP A 156 11.57 9.08 7.09
CA TRP A 156 10.48 9.72 6.36
C TRP A 156 10.66 11.23 6.25
N LYS A 157 11.02 11.93 7.33
CA LYS A 157 11.26 13.38 7.30
C LYS A 157 12.36 13.77 6.29
N ARG A 158 13.36 12.91 6.09
CA ARG A 158 14.47 13.15 5.15
C ARG A 158 14.11 12.83 3.71
N PHE A 159 13.49 11.68 3.47
CA PHE A 159 13.31 11.11 2.12
C PHE A 159 11.88 11.21 1.58
N MET A 160 10.90 11.39 2.46
CA MET A 160 9.48 11.54 2.17
C MET A 160 8.92 10.40 1.30
N VAL A 161 9.32 9.16 1.63
CA VAL A 161 8.87 7.94 0.93
C VAL A 161 7.42 7.63 1.36
N PRO A 162 6.44 7.62 0.45
CA PRO A 162 5.02 7.53 0.79
C PRO A 162 4.59 6.29 1.61
N ILE A 163 5.19 5.13 1.33
CA ILE A 163 4.84 3.85 2.00
C ILE A 163 5.03 3.89 3.53
N THR A 164 5.93 4.75 4.02
CA THR A 164 6.19 4.90 5.46
C THR A 164 4.96 5.35 6.25
N VAL A 165 4.10 6.17 5.64
CA VAL A 165 2.85 6.62 6.29
C VAL A 165 1.89 5.44 6.46
N ALA A 166 1.77 4.59 5.44
CA ALA A 166 0.96 3.38 5.53
C ALA A 166 1.54 2.39 6.56
N ALA A 167 2.85 2.14 6.53
CA ALA A 167 3.51 1.28 7.53
C ALA A 167 3.32 1.80 8.97
N GLY A 168 3.49 3.12 9.19
CA GLY A 168 3.24 3.74 10.49
C GLY A 168 1.78 3.65 10.93
N THR A 169 0.84 3.82 9.99
CA THR A 169 -0.59 3.66 10.28
C THR A 169 -0.94 2.22 10.64
N ALA A 170 -0.37 1.24 9.92
CA ALA A 170 -0.53 -0.18 10.23
C ALA A 170 0.03 -0.52 11.62
N ALA A 171 1.20 0.01 11.99
CA ALA A 171 1.80 -0.18 13.30
C ALA A 171 0.95 0.43 14.43
N LEU A 172 0.39 1.63 14.22
CA LEU A 172 -0.53 2.26 15.18
C LEU A 172 -1.82 1.45 15.34
N ALA A 173 -2.41 1.00 14.23
CA ALA A 173 -3.59 0.14 14.25
C ALA A 173 -3.32 -1.18 15.00
N ALA A 174 -2.22 -1.86 14.68
CA ALA A 174 -1.83 -3.11 15.35
C ALA A 174 -1.58 -2.91 16.85
N THR A 175 -0.93 -1.81 17.25
CA THR A 175 -0.70 -1.46 18.65
C THR A 175 -2.03 -1.20 19.38
N ALA A 176 -2.94 -0.45 18.76
CA ALA A 176 -4.26 -0.20 19.36
C ALA A 176 -5.06 -1.49 19.53
N VAL A 177 -5.07 -2.38 18.52
CA VAL A 177 -5.72 -3.70 18.60
C VAL A 177 -5.09 -4.52 19.72
N ALA A 178 -3.76 -4.60 19.78
CA ALA A 178 -3.04 -5.36 20.81
C ALA A 178 -3.33 -4.86 22.24
N LEU A 179 -3.38 -3.53 22.44
CA LEU A 179 -3.71 -2.94 23.73
C LEU A 179 -5.13 -3.29 24.17
N VAL A 180 -6.11 -3.22 23.26
CA VAL A 180 -7.49 -3.61 23.57
C VAL A 180 -7.54 -5.10 23.96
N LEU A 181 -6.90 -5.97 23.19
CA LEU A 181 -6.86 -7.41 23.48
C LEU A 181 -6.16 -7.73 24.81
N ALA A 182 -5.12 -6.98 25.16
CA ALA A 182 -4.44 -7.11 26.45
C ALA A 182 -5.33 -6.72 27.63
N ILE A 183 -6.17 -5.67 27.47
CA ILE A 183 -7.11 -5.21 28.51
C ILE A 183 -8.29 -6.17 28.65
N THR A 184 -8.84 -6.66 27.54
CA THR A 184 -10.03 -7.52 27.57
C THR A 184 -9.73 -8.98 27.91
N GLY A 185 -8.46 -9.39 27.86
CA GLY A 185 -8.00 -10.75 28.18
C GLY A 185 -8.24 -11.75 27.05
N ALA A 186 -7.21 -11.95 26.21
CA ALA A 186 -7.05 -12.93 25.12
C ALA A 186 -8.19 -12.99 24.07
N PRO A 187 -7.87 -13.22 22.78
CA PRO A 187 -8.91 -13.38 21.77
C PRO A 187 -9.72 -14.65 22.07
N GLY A 188 -11.05 -14.53 22.11
CA GLY A 188 -11.94 -15.69 22.18
C GLY A 188 -11.58 -16.74 21.11
N PRO A 189 -11.94 -18.01 21.31
CA PRO A 189 -11.47 -19.14 20.48
C PRO A 189 -11.82 -18.99 18.99
N ASP A 190 -12.79 -18.15 18.66
CA ASP A 190 -13.33 -17.93 17.32
C ASP A 190 -12.72 -16.73 16.59
N GLY A 191 -11.77 -16.01 17.20
CA GLY A 191 -11.08 -14.86 16.61
C GLY A 191 -11.96 -13.64 16.31
N THR A 192 -13.21 -13.60 16.80
CA THR A 192 -14.20 -12.58 16.42
C THR A 192 -13.79 -11.17 16.87
N LEU A 193 -13.30 -11.02 18.10
CA LEU A 193 -12.90 -9.72 18.65
C LEU A 193 -11.71 -9.11 17.88
N PRO A 194 -10.55 -9.79 17.68
CA PRO A 194 -9.46 -9.26 16.85
C PRO A 194 -9.92 -8.84 15.46
N MET A 195 -10.74 -9.65 14.79
CA MET A 195 -11.20 -9.33 13.44
C MET A 195 -12.10 -8.10 13.44
N THR A 196 -13.01 -7.98 14.41
CA THR A 196 -13.85 -6.79 14.55
C THR A 196 -13.00 -5.53 14.78
N LEU A 197 -11.97 -5.61 15.63
CA LEU A 197 -11.07 -4.48 15.90
C LEU A 197 -10.25 -4.11 14.65
N VAL A 198 -9.75 -5.10 13.91
CA VAL A 198 -9.02 -4.88 12.64
C VAL A 198 -9.94 -4.29 11.59
N LEU A 199 -11.21 -4.70 11.51
CA LEU A 199 -12.20 -4.13 10.61
C LEU A 199 -12.45 -2.65 10.91
N ILE A 200 -12.66 -2.32 12.18
CA ILE A 200 -12.84 -0.93 12.64
C ILE A 200 -11.60 -0.10 12.29
N ALA A 201 -10.40 -0.63 12.58
CA ALA A 201 -9.16 0.02 12.21
C ALA A 201 -9.04 0.21 10.68
N GLY A 202 -9.40 -0.80 9.89
CA GLY A 202 -9.39 -0.76 8.43
C GLY A 202 -10.31 0.32 7.86
N LEU A 203 -11.51 0.47 8.41
CA LEU A 203 -12.42 1.57 8.06
C LEU A 203 -11.85 2.94 8.45
N GLY A 204 -11.15 3.03 9.58
CA GLY A 204 -10.39 4.23 9.97
C GLY A 204 -9.27 4.57 8.98
N VAL A 205 -8.47 3.58 8.58
CA VAL A 205 -7.41 3.72 7.57
C VAL A 205 -8.00 4.14 6.22
N PHE A 206 -9.11 3.54 5.79
CA PHE A 206 -9.81 3.92 4.57
C PHE A 206 -10.29 5.38 4.63
N THR A 207 -10.83 5.81 5.76
CA THR A 207 -11.27 7.20 5.96
C THR A 207 -10.07 8.17 5.88
N LEU A 208 -8.93 7.80 6.47
CA LEU A 208 -7.69 8.57 6.35
C LEU A 208 -7.19 8.62 4.90
N ALA A 209 -7.24 7.50 4.17
CA ALA A 209 -6.88 7.42 2.76
C ALA A 209 -7.74 8.37 1.91
N MET A 210 -9.06 8.39 2.17
CA MET A 210 -10.01 9.29 1.52
C MET A 210 -9.78 10.76 1.86
N TRP A 211 -9.29 11.08 3.06
CA TRP A 211 -8.91 12.44 3.42
C TRP A 211 -7.70 12.92 2.61
N TRP A 212 -6.68 12.06 2.44
CA TRP A 212 -5.53 12.37 1.58
C TRP A 212 -5.92 12.52 0.10
N ASP A 213 -6.78 11.63 -0.43
CA ASP A 213 -7.26 11.71 -1.83
C ASP A 213 -8.04 13.01 -2.09
N ARG A 214 -8.93 13.40 -1.17
CA ARG A 214 -9.68 14.66 -1.29
C ARG A 214 -8.79 15.90 -1.25
N SER A 215 -7.64 15.82 -0.56
CA SER A 215 -6.68 16.92 -0.43
C SER A 215 -5.84 17.15 -1.70
N ASP A 216 -5.88 16.23 -2.67
CA ASP A 216 -5.17 16.30 -3.95
C ASP A 216 -5.98 15.68 -5.10
N ARG A 217 -7.15 16.29 -5.37
CA ARG A 217 -8.09 15.81 -6.41
C ARG A 217 -7.50 15.71 -7.81
N VAL A 218 -6.52 16.57 -8.14
CA VAL A 218 -5.87 16.62 -9.46
C VAL A 218 -4.65 15.67 -9.52
N ARG A 219 -4.28 15.05 -8.40
CA ARG A 219 -3.19 14.07 -8.28
C ARG A 219 -1.83 14.60 -8.73
N GLN A 220 -1.54 15.84 -8.38
CA GLN A 220 -0.30 16.51 -8.77
C GLN A 220 0.78 16.47 -7.68
N THR A 221 0.44 16.03 -6.47
CA THR A 221 1.35 16.03 -5.33
C THR A 221 1.64 14.62 -4.82
N ARG A 222 2.68 14.50 -3.98
CA ARG A 222 3.01 13.25 -3.26
C ARG A 222 1.88 12.74 -2.35
N ARG A 223 0.84 13.54 -2.13
CA ARG A 223 -0.33 13.15 -1.34
C ARG A 223 -1.12 12.02 -2.00
N SER A 224 -1.17 12.02 -3.33
CA SER A 224 -1.77 10.94 -4.11
C SER A 224 -1.07 9.59 -3.86
N ASP A 225 0.26 9.59 -3.73
CA ASP A 225 1.02 8.36 -3.46
C ASP A 225 0.78 7.82 -2.06
N VAL A 226 0.72 8.70 -1.05
CA VAL A 226 0.40 8.30 0.32
C VAL A 226 -1.01 7.71 0.40
N ALA A 227 -1.99 8.35 -0.25
CA ALA A 227 -3.34 7.83 -0.33
C ALA A 227 -3.41 6.45 -1.01
N PHE A 228 -2.62 6.24 -2.07
CA PHE A 228 -2.51 4.92 -2.71
C PHE A 228 -2.08 3.84 -1.72
N TRP A 229 -1.01 4.07 -0.94
CA TRP A 229 -0.53 3.09 0.04
C TRP A 229 -1.51 2.86 1.19
N LEU A 230 -2.20 3.91 1.65
CA LEU A 230 -3.24 3.78 2.68
C LEU A 230 -4.45 2.98 2.18
N HIS A 231 -4.87 3.16 0.93
CA HIS A 231 -5.90 2.32 0.32
C HIS A 231 -5.44 0.86 0.18
N LEU A 232 -4.18 0.64 -0.25
CA LEU A 232 -3.60 -0.70 -0.37
C LEU A 232 -3.60 -1.44 0.99
N LEU A 233 -3.32 -0.72 2.08
CA LEU A 233 -3.39 -1.22 3.45
C LEU A 233 -4.83 -1.43 3.95
N ALA A 234 -5.74 -0.49 3.69
CA ALA A 234 -7.11 -0.56 4.17
C ALA A 234 -7.89 -1.75 3.60
N ALA A 235 -7.69 -2.05 2.31
CA ALA A 235 -8.40 -3.13 1.63
C ALA A 235 -8.29 -4.50 2.34
N PRO A 236 -7.11 -5.05 2.67
CA PRO A 236 -7.00 -6.32 3.39
C PRO A 236 -7.48 -6.21 4.84
N MET A 237 -7.29 -5.05 5.50
CA MET A 237 -7.83 -4.80 6.85
C MET A 237 -9.37 -4.76 6.89
N ILE A 238 -10.04 -4.61 5.76
CA ILE A 238 -11.50 -4.66 5.65
C ILE A 238 -11.95 -6.03 5.12
N ALA A 239 -11.37 -6.47 4.00
CA ALA A 239 -11.74 -7.72 3.33
C ALA A 239 -11.50 -8.94 4.23
N HIS A 240 -10.32 -9.06 4.85
CA HIS A 240 -9.97 -10.22 5.65
C HIS A 240 -10.91 -10.41 6.85
N PRO A 241 -11.17 -9.38 7.69
CA PRO A 241 -12.13 -9.54 8.77
C PRO A 241 -13.54 -9.85 8.31
N ILE A 242 -14.05 -9.20 7.25
CA ILE A 242 -15.39 -9.50 6.74
C ILE A 242 -15.49 -10.98 6.37
N PHE A 243 -14.48 -11.52 5.71
CA PHE A 243 -14.51 -12.90 5.21
C PHE A 243 -14.42 -13.89 6.36
N HIS A 244 -13.56 -13.58 7.33
CA HIS A 244 -13.45 -14.37 8.54
C HIS A 244 -14.74 -14.36 9.37
N LEU A 245 -15.37 -13.20 9.54
CA LEU A 245 -16.62 -13.04 10.27
C LEU A 245 -17.81 -13.71 9.56
N LEU A 246 -17.76 -13.82 8.23
CA LEU A 246 -18.70 -14.60 7.42
C LEU A 246 -18.43 -16.13 7.47
N GLY A 247 -17.41 -16.58 8.21
CA GLY A 247 -17.06 -17.99 8.36
C GLY A 247 -16.27 -18.58 7.19
N VAL A 248 -15.92 -17.78 6.18
CA VAL A 248 -15.27 -18.25 4.94
C VAL A 248 -13.87 -18.82 5.20
N THR A 249 -13.17 -18.32 6.22
CA THR A 249 -11.80 -18.73 6.55
C THR A 249 -11.74 -19.65 7.78
N ARG A 250 -12.88 -20.12 8.29
CA ARG A 250 -12.95 -20.96 9.51
C ARG A 250 -12.78 -22.46 9.24
N GLY A 251 -12.73 -22.87 7.98
CA GLY A 251 -12.53 -24.27 7.58
C GLY A 251 -13.83 -25.10 7.53
N ASP A 252 -14.97 -24.49 7.85
CA ASP A 252 -16.29 -25.09 7.62
C ASP A 252 -16.66 -25.02 6.13
N ASP A 253 -17.49 -25.95 5.65
CA ASP A 253 -18.03 -25.92 4.29
C ASP A 253 -18.68 -24.55 4.04
N ILE A 254 -18.12 -23.81 3.09
CA ILE A 254 -18.62 -22.49 2.72
C ILE A 254 -19.97 -22.69 2.08
N GLY A 255 -21.04 -22.38 2.81
CA GLY A 255 -22.37 -22.33 2.24
C GLY A 255 -22.40 -21.37 1.04
N SER A 256 -23.14 -21.71 -0.02
CA SER A 256 -23.27 -20.90 -1.24
C SER A 256 -23.63 -19.42 -0.95
N ALA A 257 -24.35 -19.16 0.14
CA ALA A 257 -24.66 -17.81 0.64
C ALA A 257 -23.41 -16.98 1.00
N ALA A 258 -22.42 -17.58 1.67
CA ALA A 258 -21.18 -16.88 2.05
C ALA A 258 -20.32 -16.54 0.82
N ALA A 259 -20.29 -17.42 -0.19
CA ALA A 259 -19.62 -17.14 -1.45
C ALA A 259 -20.29 -16.01 -2.25
N VAL A 260 -21.63 -15.97 -2.30
CA VAL A 260 -22.39 -14.85 -2.90
C VAL A 260 -22.10 -13.54 -2.16
N MET A 261 -22.06 -13.56 -0.82
CA MET A 261 -21.72 -12.39 -0.01
C MET A 261 -20.31 -11.86 -0.30
N VAL A 262 -19.33 -12.75 -0.45
CA VAL A 262 -17.96 -12.36 -0.83
C VAL A 262 -17.94 -11.64 -2.18
N ILE A 263 -18.63 -12.19 -3.18
CA ILE A 263 -18.72 -11.56 -4.50
C ILE A 263 -19.37 -10.17 -4.38
N GLY A 264 -20.44 -10.05 -3.57
CA GLY A 264 -21.08 -8.77 -3.28
C GLY A 264 -20.13 -7.74 -2.65
N VAL A 265 -19.31 -8.15 -1.68
CA VAL A 265 -18.29 -7.29 -1.05
C VAL A 265 -17.24 -6.85 -2.07
N TYR A 266 -16.84 -7.73 -2.99
CA TYR A 266 -15.88 -7.35 -4.03
C TYR A 266 -16.46 -6.40 -5.07
N ILE A 267 -17.72 -6.60 -5.48
CA ILE A 267 -18.43 -5.67 -6.36
C ILE A 267 -18.49 -4.30 -5.68
N LEU A 268 -18.80 -4.25 -4.37
CA LEU A 268 -18.79 -3.01 -3.61
C LEU A 268 -17.39 -2.35 -3.61
N PHE A 269 -16.33 -3.12 -3.38
CA PHE A 269 -14.95 -2.60 -3.54
C PHE A 269 -14.68 -2.08 -4.94
N GLY A 270 -15.18 -2.73 -5.98
CA GLY A 270 -15.05 -2.29 -7.36
C GLY A 270 -15.78 -0.99 -7.65
N LEU A 271 -17.01 -0.82 -7.16
CA LEU A 271 -17.76 0.41 -7.27
C LEU A 271 -17.05 1.57 -6.54
N ILE A 272 -16.57 1.32 -5.32
CA ILE A 272 -15.77 2.28 -4.57
C ILE A 272 -14.49 2.63 -5.33
N ALA A 273 -13.74 1.63 -5.81
CA ALA A 273 -12.51 1.81 -6.58
C ALA A 273 -12.72 2.62 -7.86
N LEU A 274 -13.85 2.43 -8.56
CA LEU A 274 -14.24 3.22 -9.72
C LEU A 274 -14.54 4.66 -9.32
N ALA A 275 -15.38 4.87 -8.30
CA ALA A 275 -15.75 6.21 -7.83
C ALA A 275 -14.50 7.05 -7.49
N ILE A 276 -13.58 6.47 -6.73
CA ILE A 276 -12.36 7.15 -6.26
C ILE A 276 -11.20 7.09 -7.28
N ASP A 277 -11.37 6.40 -8.41
CA ASP A 277 -10.33 6.17 -9.42
C ASP A 277 -9.05 5.52 -8.86
N ARG A 278 -9.18 4.45 -8.06
CA ARG A 278 -8.05 3.74 -7.44
C ARG A 278 -8.11 2.23 -7.68
N ARG A 279 -7.39 1.78 -8.71
CA ARG A 279 -7.25 0.35 -9.08
C ARG A 279 -6.63 -0.51 -7.96
N ALA A 280 -5.81 0.08 -7.10
CA ALA A 280 -5.09 -0.61 -6.02
C ALA A 280 -6.01 -1.40 -5.07
N LEU A 281 -7.21 -0.87 -4.80
CA LEU A 281 -8.21 -1.52 -3.95
C LEU A 281 -8.64 -2.88 -4.51
N LEU A 282 -8.90 -2.94 -5.83
CA LEU A 282 -9.32 -4.16 -6.52
C LEU A 282 -8.23 -5.23 -6.52
N VAL A 283 -6.97 -4.82 -6.71
CA VAL A 283 -5.82 -5.72 -6.70
C VAL A 283 -5.59 -6.30 -5.31
N SER A 284 -5.67 -5.46 -4.27
CA SER A 284 -5.45 -5.89 -2.88
C SER A 284 -6.52 -6.89 -2.40
N ALA A 285 -7.76 -6.73 -2.85
CA ALA A 285 -8.86 -7.64 -2.54
C ALA A 285 -8.96 -8.85 -3.51
N LEU A 286 -8.07 -8.99 -4.50
CA LEU A 286 -8.21 -9.99 -5.56
C LEU A 286 -8.08 -11.44 -5.04
N ALA A 287 -7.09 -11.69 -4.18
CA ALA A 287 -6.83 -13.03 -3.63
C ALA A 287 -8.07 -13.63 -2.94
N TYR A 288 -8.79 -12.77 -2.22
CA TYR A 288 -10.01 -13.08 -1.50
C TYR A 288 -11.14 -13.56 -2.43
N VAL A 289 -11.30 -12.91 -3.58
CA VAL A 289 -12.33 -13.28 -4.58
C VAL A 289 -11.97 -14.54 -5.32
N LEU A 290 -10.70 -14.67 -5.72
CA LEU A 290 -10.22 -15.88 -6.38
C LEU A 290 -10.47 -17.10 -5.48
N PHE A 291 -10.21 -16.98 -4.18
CA PHE A 291 -10.54 -18.01 -3.21
C PHE A 291 -12.04 -18.32 -3.19
N ALA A 292 -12.90 -17.32 -3.03
CA ALA A 292 -14.34 -17.54 -2.93
C ALA A 292 -14.98 -18.07 -4.22
N MET A 293 -14.53 -17.64 -5.39
CA MET A 293 -14.97 -18.16 -6.69
C MET A 293 -14.58 -19.62 -6.88
N THR A 294 -13.37 -19.99 -6.46
CA THR A 294 -12.91 -21.39 -6.51
C THR A 294 -13.82 -22.28 -5.64
N GLN A 295 -14.18 -21.79 -4.46
CA GLN A 295 -15.08 -22.50 -3.54
C GLN A 295 -16.50 -22.60 -4.10
N LEU A 296 -17.03 -21.52 -4.69
CA LEU A 296 -18.35 -21.52 -5.33
C LEU A 296 -18.44 -22.59 -6.44
N PHE A 297 -17.43 -22.67 -7.31
CA PHE A 297 -17.42 -23.66 -8.39
C PHE A 297 -17.23 -25.10 -7.90
N ASN A 298 -16.51 -25.31 -6.80
CA ASN A 298 -16.46 -26.61 -6.13
C ASN A 298 -17.85 -27.07 -5.69
N THR A 299 -18.64 -26.17 -5.10
CA THR A 299 -20.00 -26.47 -4.65
C THR A 299 -20.93 -26.86 -5.80
N PHE A 300 -20.75 -26.28 -7.00
CA PHE A 300 -21.55 -26.60 -8.19
C PHE A 300 -21.02 -27.78 -9.03
N GLY A 301 -20.02 -28.53 -8.53
CA GLY A 301 -19.53 -29.75 -9.17
C GLY A 301 -18.56 -29.54 -10.36
N ALA A 302 -18.06 -28.32 -10.59
CA ALA A 302 -17.07 -28.03 -11.62
C ALA A 302 -15.62 -28.29 -11.14
N VAL A 303 -15.37 -29.45 -10.51
CA VAL A 303 -14.15 -29.71 -9.72
C VAL A 303 -12.88 -29.73 -10.58
N GLU A 304 -12.95 -30.25 -11.81
CA GLU A 304 -11.76 -30.34 -12.69
C GLU A 304 -11.37 -28.99 -13.32
N LEU A 305 -12.33 -28.06 -13.49
CA LEU A 305 -12.12 -26.79 -14.22
C LEU A 305 -12.28 -25.54 -13.34
N ASN A 306 -12.54 -25.68 -12.04
CA ASN A 306 -12.83 -24.59 -11.10
C ASN A 306 -11.79 -23.44 -11.14
N VAL A 307 -10.50 -23.74 -11.11
CA VAL A 307 -9.41 -22.75 -11.11
C VAL A 307 -9.34 -22.07 -12.46
N ALA A 308 -9.45 -22.81 -13.55
CA ALA A 308 -9.43 -22.25 -14.91
C ALA A 308 -10.65 -21.37 -15.17
N LEU A 309 -11.86 -21.79 -14.77
CA LEU A 309 -13.08 -20.99 -14.86
C LEU A 309 -13.01 -19.75 -13.96
N THR A 310 -12.50 -19.89 -12.73
CA THR A 310 -12.28 -18.74 -11.83
C THR A 310 -11.33 -17.73 -12.45
N ALA A 311 -10.18 -18.20 -12.94
CA ALA A 311 -9.18 -17.35 -13.57
C ALA A 311 -9.71 -16.70 -14.86
N PHE A 312 -10.48 -17.44 -15.67
CA PHE A 312 -11.11 -16.92 -16.88
C PHE A 312 -12.14 -15.83 -16.54
N VAL A 313 -13.11 -16.11 -15.66
CA VAL A 313 -14.18 -15.17 -15.30
C VAL A 313 -13.60 -13.90 -14.67
N ILE A 314 -12.75 -14.06 -13.65
CA ILE A 314 -12.17 -12.92 -12.94
C ILE A 314 -11.15 -12.18 -13.81
N GLY A 315 -10.30 -12.92 -14.54
CA GLY A 315 -9.31 -12.34 -15.46
C GLY A 315 -9.96 -11.53 -16.58
N SER A 316 -10.96 -12.10 -17.26
CA SER A 316 -11.70 -11.38 -18.31
C SER A 316 -12.44 -10.16 -17.77
N ALA A 317 -13.09 -10.27 -16.60
CA ALA A 317 -13.76 -9.12 -15.97
C ALA A 317 -12.77 -7.99 -15.64
N LEU A 318 -11.60 -8.31 -15.08
CA LEU A 318 -10.56 -7.33 -14.77
C LEU A 318 -9.94 -6.70 -16.03
N LEU A 319 -9.71 -7.50 -17.08
CA LEU A 319 -9.19 -6.99 -18.36
C LEU A 319 -10.17 -6.03 -19.03
N LEU A 320 -11.45 -6.41 -19.10
CA LEU A 320 -12.52 -5.54 -19.61
C LEU A 320 -12.64 -4.26 -18.78
N LEU A 321 -12.65 -4.38 -17.45
CA LEU A 321 -12.71 -3.22 -16.56
C LEU A 321 -11.47 -2.32 -16.71
N SER A 322 -10.29 -2.90 -16.93
CA SER A 322 -9.05 -2.14 -17.16
C SER A 322 -9.11 -1.35 -18.47
N ALA A 323 -9.60 -1.98 -19.54
CA ALA A 323 -9.75 -1.37 -20.87
C ALA A 323 -10.81 -0.26 -20.88
N PHE A 324 -11.94 -0.46 -20.20
CA PHE A 324 -13.06 0.48 -20.18
C PHE A 324 -13.18 1.26 -18.86
N TRP A 325 -12.07 1.41 -18.13
CA TRP A 325 -12.05 1.97 -16.77
C TRP A 325 -12.73 3.35 -16.69
N GLN A 326 -12.36 4.27 -17.58
CA GLN A 326 -12.91 5.63 -17.57
C GLN A 326 -14.41 5.66 -17.89
N ASN A 327 -14.87 4.78 -18.79
CA ASN A 327 -16.29 4.67 -19.14
C ASN A 327 -17.10 4.13 -17.97
N ALA A 328 -16.65 3.03 -17.36
CA ALA A 328 -17.28 2.43 -16.18
C ALA A 328 -17.32 3.43 -15.01
N ARG A 329 -16.24 4.18 -14.82
CA ARG A 329 -16.17 5.23 -13.80
C ARG A 329 -17.17 6.34 -14.04
N ALA A 330 -17.28 6.86 -15.26
CA ALA A 330 -18.21 7.94 -15.58
C ALA A 330 -19.66 7.56 -15.24
N VAL A 331 -20.04 6.31 -15.51
CA VAL A 331 -21.36 5.76 -15.13
C VAL A 331 -21.54 5.75 -13.61
N VAL A 332 -20.59 5.18 -12.86
CA VAL A 332 -20.67 5.09 -11.39
C VAL A 332 -20.73 6.47 -10.75
N VAL A 333 -19.88 7.41 -11.18
CA VAL A 333 -19.85 8.77 -10.65
C VAL A 333 -21.12 9.54 -11.03
N GLY A 334 -21.70 9.29 -12.21
CA GLY A 334 -22.95 9.90 -12.65
C GLY A 334 -24.17 9.54 -11.80
N PHE A 335 -24.13 8.42 -11.07
CA PHE A 335 -25.19 8.05 -10.11
C PHE A 335 -25.00 8.69 -8.72
N LEU A 336 -23.86 9.33 -8.43
CA LEU A 336 -23.61 9.95 -7.14
C LEU A 336 -24.20 11.37 -7.09
N PRO A 337 -24.76 11.79 -5.95
CA PRO A 337 -25.15 13.17 -5.73
C PRO A 337 -23.99 14.16 -5.96
N ASP A 338 -24.30 15.36 -6.48
CA ASP A 338 -23.29 16.36 -6.88
C ASP A 338 -22.32 16.73 -5.75
N ASN A 339 -22.79 16.75 -4.50
CA ASN A 339 -21.94 17.05 -3.33
C ASN A 339 -20.85 15.98 -3.11
N LEU A 340 -21.11 14.72 -3.45
CA LEU A 340 -20.15 13.61 -3.38
C LEU A 340 -19.32 13.52 -4.67
N ALA A 341 -19.95 13.62 -5.84
CA ALA A 341 -19.27 13.57 -7.13
C ALA A 341 -18.19 14.66 -7.24
N ASN A 342 -18.49 15.89 -6.79
CA ASN A 342 -17.51 16.96 -6.78
C ASN A 342 -16.34 16.67 -5.83
N GLN A 343 -16.51 15.86 -4.77
CA GLN A 343 -15.46 15.43 -3.82
C GLN A 343 -14.45 14.43 -4.38
N LEU A 344 -14.79 13.78 -5.49
CA LEU A 344 -13.94 12.76 -6.10
C LEU A 344 -12.95 13.37 -7.10
N PRO A 345 -11.92 12.61 -7.55
CA PRO A 345 -11.03 13.05 -8.61
C PRO A 345 -11.82 13.44 -9.87
N ALA A 346 -11.34 14.44 -10.61
CA ALA A 346 -12.06 14.94 -11.78
C ALA A 346 -12.32 13.80 -12.78
N THR A 347 -13.59 13.58 -13.15
CA THR A 347 -13.92 12.84 -14.37
C THR A 347 -13.51 13.70 -15.56
N THR A 348 -13.04 13.10 -16.65
CA THR A 348 -12.81 13.81 -17.91
C THR A 348 -14.12 14.50 -18.30
N ARG A 349 -14.25 15.81 -18.03
CA ARG A 349 -15.35 16.59 -18.58
C ARG A 349 -15.07 16.62 -20.08
N THR A 350 -16.00 16.07 -20.86
CA THR A 350 -16.10 16.42 -22.26
C THR A 350 -16.19 17.95 -22.32
N VAL A 351 -15.10 18.61 -22.70
CA VAL A 351 -15.13 20.03 -23.01
C VAL A 351 -16.05 20.13 -24.22
N SER A 352 -17.29 20.58 -24.03
CA SER A 352 -18.09 21.04 -25.15
C SER A 352 -17.32 22.23 -25.72
N LEU A 353 -16.66 22.03 -26.86
CA LEU A 353 -16.08 23.12 -27.62
C LEU A 353 -17.24 24.07 -27.96
N GLN A 354 -17.34 25.15 -27.21
CA GLN A 354 -18.24 26.24 -27.55
C GLN A 354 -17.68 26.82 -28.86
N PRO A 355 -18.46 26.82 -29.96
CA PRO A 355 -17.97 27.43 -31.19
C PRO A 355 -17.64 28.88 -30.88
N ALA A 356 -16.42 29.30 -31.20
CA ALA A 356 -16.08 30.71 -31.23
C ALA A 356 -16.99 31.35 -32.28
N SER A 357 -17.94 32.17 -31.82
CA SER A 357 -18.76 33.04 -32.67
C SER A 357 -17.95 34.25 -33.12
#